data_AF-A0A8T5MYU8-F1
#
_entry.id   AF-A0A8T5MYU8-F1
#
_cell.length_a   1.000
_cell.length_b   1.000
_cell.length_c   1.000
_cell.angle_alpha   90.00
_cell.angle_beta   90.00
_cell.angle_gamma   90.00
#
_symmetry.space_group_name_H-M   'P 1'
#
loop_
_entity.id
_entity.type
_entity.pdbx_description
1 polymer ?
#
loop_
_entity_poly.entity_id
_entity_poly.type
_entity_poly.pdbx_seq_one_letter_code
_entity_poly.pdbx_strand_id
1 'polypeptide(L)'
;MKANMILQGDCLKKLKDIQEESIDMCMTSPPYWALRDYGVKGQLGLESNFDKYVMKLCDIFDEVKRILKKQGTCWVNLGDTYYTKS
;
A
#
# COMPACT_ATOMS: atom_id res chain seq x y z
N MET A 1 -7.03 -13.83 -19.66
CA MET A 1 -7.21 -12.65 -18.77
C MET A 1 -7.35 -11.40 -19.62
N LYS A 2 -8.18 -10.43 -19.21
CA LYS A 2 -8.20 -9.11 -19.83
C LYS A 2 -6.84 -8.46 -19.57
N ALA A 3 -6.19 -7.90 -20.59
CA ALA A 3 -4.82 -7.39 -20.47
C ALA A 3 -4.70 -6.28 -19.41
N ASN A 4 -5.72 -5.41 -19.30
CA ASN A 4 -5.75 -4.28 -18.38
C ASN A 4 -7.05 -4.26 -17.57
N MET A 5 -6.93 -4.08 -16.25
CA MET A 5 -8.06 -3.97 -15.32
C MET A 5 -7.79 -2.89 -14.28
N ILE A 6 -8.80 -2.06 -13.98
CA ILE A 6 -8.74 -1.03 -12.94
C ILE A 6 -9.77 -1.40 -11.87
N LEU A 7 -9.30 -1.57 -10.63
CA LEU A 7 -10.15 -1.75 -9.45
C LEU A 7 -10.19 -0.44 -8.67
N GLN A 8 -11.29 0.30 -8.77
CA GLN A 8 -11.45 1.56 -8.04
C GLN A 8 -11.95 1.28 -6.61
N GLY A 9 -11.22 1.78 -5.61
CA GLY A 9 -11.64 1.76 -4.22
C GLY A 9 -10.47 1.83 -3.25
N ASP A 10 -10.78 1.63 -1.97
CA ASP A 10 -9.78 1.40 -0.92
C ASP A 10 -8.95 0.15 -1.27
N CYS A 11 -7.63 0.31 -1.33
CA CYS A 11 -6.75 -0.76 -1.81
C CYS A 11 -6.80 -1.99 -0.92
N LEU A 12 -6.87 -1.85 0.40
CA LEU A 12 -6.95 -2.98 1.34
C LEU A 12 -8.20 -3.81 1.08
N LYS A 13 -9.33 -3.15 0.78
CA LYS A 13 -10.56 -3.86 0.40
C LYS A 13 -10.46 -4.51 -0.98
N LYS A 14 -9.87 -3.83 -1.96
CA LYS A 14 -9.79 -4.33 -3.34
C LYS A 14 -8.78 -5.46 -3.54
N LEU A 15 -7.72 -5.50 -2.75
CA LEU A 15 -6.77 -6.62 -2.76
C LEU A 15 -7.46 -7.93 -2.37
N LYS A 16 -8.47 -7.90 -1.50
CA LYS A 16 -9.27 -9.07 -1.09
C LYS A 16 -10.14 -9.66 -2.21
N ASP A 17 -10.45 -8.87 -3.22
CA ASP A 17 -11.19 -9.33 -4.41
C ASP A 17 -10.26 -10.12 -5.38
N ILE A 18 -8.94 -10.09 -5.16
CA ILE A 18 -7.92 -10.74 -5.99
C ILE A 18 -7.57 -12.12 -5.41
N GLN A 19 -7.49 -13.12 -6.30
CA GLN A 19 -7.09 -14.47 -5.96
C GLN A 19 -5.70 -14.51 -5.32
N GLU A 20 -5.48 -15.44 -4.39
CA GLU A 20 -4.14 -15.70 -3.84
C GLU A 20 -3.18 -16.24 -4.90
N GLU A 21 -1.88 -16.02 -4.71
CA GLU A 21 -0.80 -16.51 -5.59
C GLU A 21 -1.05 -16.27 -7.11
N SER A 22 -1.72 -15.17 -7.48
CA SER A 22 -2.09 -14.88 -8.87
C SER A 22 -1.26 -13.78 -9.53
N ILE A 23 -0.52 -12.97 -8.76
CA ILE A 23 0.24 -11.81 -9.24
C ILE A 23 1.74 -12.10 -9.23
N ASP A 24 2.45 -11.75 -10.32
CA ASP A 24 3.90 -11.93 -10.46
C ASP A 24 4.71 -10.78 -9.83
N MET A 25 4.21 -9.55 -9.89
CA MET A 25 4.91 -8.37 -9.39
C MET A 25 3.93 -7.32 -8.86
N CYS A 26 4.27 -6.75 -7.70
CA CYS A 26 3.65 -5.54 -7.18
C CYS A 26 4.66 -4.39 -7.26
N MET A 27 4.24 -3.25 -7.82
CA MET A 27 4.99 -1.99 -7.81
C MET A 27 4.08 -0.93 -7.21
N THR A 28 4.53 -0.25 -6.16
CA THR A 28 3.69 0.74 -5.47
C THR A 28 4.49 1.87 -4.84
N SER A 29 3.81 3.00 -4.62
CA SER A 29 4.29 4.15 -3.86
C SER A 29 3.17 4.63 -2.93
N PRO A 30 2.96 3.97 -1.77
CA PRO A 30 1.88 4.34 -0.86
C PRO A 30 2.08 5.79 -0.37
N PRO A 31 1.04 6.47 0.13
CA PRO A 31 1.19 7.77 0.78
C PRO A 31 2.30 7.76 1.85
N TYR A 32 3.22 8.72 1.80
CA TYR A 32 4.33 8.79 2.75
C TYR A 32 3.84 9.39 4.07
N TRP A 33 4.50 9.02 5.16
CA TRP A 33 4.19 9.52 6.50
C TRP A 33 4.24 11.05 6.55
N ALA A 34 3.18 11.70 7.04
CA ALA A 34 3.08 13.14 7.25
C ALA A 34 3.40 14.04 6.02
N LEU A 35 3.45 13.49 4.80
CA LEU A 35 3.90 14.26 3.62
C LEU A 35 2.78 15.07 2.97
N ARG A 36 1.57 14.50 2.88
CA ARG A 36 0.48 15.09 2.10
C ARG A 36 -0.88 14.77 2.70
N ASP A 37 -1.75 15.78 2.71
CA ASP A 37 -3.19 15.64 2.95
C ASP A 37 -3.94 15.56 1.61
N TYR A 38 -4.64 14.46 1.37
CA TYR A 38 -5.50 14.24 0.19
C TYR A 38 -6.96 14.64 0.46
N GLY A 39 -7.30 15.17 1.64
CA GLY A 39 -8.65 15.61 1.99
C GLY A 39 -9.65 14.47 2.20
N VAL A 40 -9.18 13.23 2.36
CA VAL A 40 -10.02 12.04 2.52
C VAL A 40 -9.92 11.49 3.93
N LYS A 41 -11.08 11.31 4.60
CA LYS A 41 -11.14 10.73 5.94
C LYS A 41 -10.54 9.32 5.94
N GLY A 42 -9.59 9.08 6.83
CA GLY A 42 -8.96 7.77 6.99
C GLY A 42 -7.85 7.46 5.99
N GLN A 43 -7.44 8.44 5.18
CA GLN A 43 -6.27 8.32 4.30
C GLN A 43 -5.04 7.79 5.03
N LEU A 44 -4.22 7.05 4.31
CA LEU A 44 -2.92 6.59 4.79
C LEU A 44 -1.93 7.76 4.82
N GLY A 45 -1.07 7.79 5.82
CA GLY A 45 0.03 8.75 5.94
C GLY A 45 -0.24 9.89 6.92
N LEU A 46 -1.49 10.12 7.35
CA LEU A 46 -1.85 11.14 8.36
C LEU A 46 -2.48 10.52 9.62
N GLU A 47 -2.06 9.31 9.99
CA GLU A 47 -2.46 8.70 11.25
C GLU A 47 -2.01 9.54 12.46
N SER A 48 -2.57 9.27 13.65
CA SER A 48 -2.24 10.03 14.86
C SER A 48 -0.80 9.84 15.34
N ASN A 49 -0.13 8.76 14.92
CA ASN A 49 1.27 8.48 15.20
C ASN A 49 1.86 7.52 14.15
N PHE A 50 3.19 7.46 14.13
CA PHE A 50 3.94 6.69 13.14
C PHE A 50 3.65 5.18 13.21
N ASP A 51 3.49 4.62 14.42
CA ASP A 51 3.20 3.19 14.59
C ASP A 51 1.89 2.79 13.91
N LYS A 52 0.83 3.60 14.04
CA LYS A 52 -0.45 3.34 13.37
C LYS A 52 -0.33 3.37 11.85
N TYR A 53 0.51 4.25 11.31
CA TYR A 53 0.80 4.29 9.89
C TYR A 53 1.51 3.02 9.42
N VAL A 54 2.54 2.58 10.15
CA VAL A 54 3.27 1.34 9.86
C VAL A 54 2.32 0.14 9.95
N MET A 55 1.49 0.05 10.97
CA MET A 55 0.52 -1.05 11.11
C MET A 55 -0.45 -1.13 9.94
N LYS A 56 -1.02 0.01 9.51
CA LYS A 56 -1.89 0.03 8.33
C LYS A 56 -1.16 -0.33 7.03
N LEU A 57 0.11 0.07 6.89
CA LEU A 57 0.94 -0.37 5.77
C LEU A 57 1.13 -1.88 5.79
N CYS A 58 1.44 -2.46 6.95
CA CYS A 58 1.57 -3.91 7.12
C CYS A 58 0.27 -4.64 6.73
N ASP A 59 -0.90 -4.16 7.18
CA ASP A 59 -2.19 -4.73 6.79
C ASP A 59 -2.37 -4.79 5.26
N ILE A 60 -1.94 -3.73 4.55
CA ILE A 60 -1.97 -3.69 3.09
C ILE A 60 -0.95 -4.68 2.49
N PHE A 61 0.27 -4.71 3.01
CA PHE A 61 1.33 -5.57 2.49
C PHE A 61 1.11 -7.05 2.78
N ASP A 62 0.38 -7.40 3.83
CA ASP A 62 -0.07 -8.78 4.08
C ASP A 62 -1.03 -9.26 2.99
N GLU A 63 -1.95 -8.40 2.54
CA GLU A 63 -2.81 -8.70 1.39
C GLU A 63 -2.03 -8.73 0.07
N VAL A 64 -1.03 -7.84 -0.11
CA VAL A 64 -0.13 -7.91 -1.27
C VAL A 64 0.65 -9.24 -1.26
N LYS A 65 1.16 -9.67 -0.10
CA LYS A 65 1.87 -10.93 0.07
C LYS A 65 0.98 -12.12 -0.29
N ARG A 66 -0.30 -12.11 0.11
CA ARG A 66 -1.27 -13.17 -0.20
C ARG A 66 -1.50 -13.32 -1.71
N ILE A 67 -1.65 -12.21 -2.43
CA ILE A 67 -1.95 -12.25 -3.87
C ILE A 67 -0.71 -12.51 -4.73
N LEU A 68 0.49 -12.28 -4.20
CA LEU A 68 1.73 -12.57 -4.90
C LEU A 68 1.97 -14.08 -4.97
N LYS A 69 2.43 -14.55 -6.13
CA LYS A 69 2.99 -15.90 -6.27
C LYS A 69 4.17 -16.08 -5.32
N LYS A 70 4.53 -17.34 -5.02
CA LYS A 70 5.67 -17.67 -4.16
C LYS A 70 6.99 -17.04 -4.63
N GLN A 71 7.18 -16.94 -5.94
CA GLN A 71 8.32 -16.29 -6.59
C GLN A 71 8.09 -14.81 -6.94
N GLY A 72 6.95 -14.24 -6.52
CA GLY A 72 6.57 -12.88 -6.86
C GLY A 72 7.44 -11.85 -6.16
N THR A 73 7.52 -10.66 -6.75
CA THR A 73 8.33 -9.55 -6.21
C THR A 73 7.44 -8.37 -5.78
N CYS A 74 7.84 -7.69 -4.72
CA CYS A 74 7.19 -6.47 -4.24
C CYS A 74 8.21 -5.34 -4.20
N TRP A 75 7.93 -4.29 -4.97
CA TRP A 75 8.76 -3.10 -5.09
C TRP A 75 8.01 -1.92 -4.48
N VAL A 76 8.56 -1.38 -3.41
CA VAL A 76 7.96 -0.29 -2.64
C VAL A 76 8.83 0.93 -2.75
N ASN A 77 8.28 1.98 -3.36
CA ASN A 77 8.88 3.31 -3.34
C ASN A 77 8.35 4.06 -2.12
N LEU A 78 9.20 4.22 -1.12
CA LEU A 78 8.90 4.96 0.09
C LEU A 78 10.05 5.91 0.39
N GLY A 79 9.75 7.21 0.43
CA GLY A 79 10.71 8.23 0.80
C GLY A 79 10.61 8.57 2.28
N ASP A 80 11.73 8.95 2.85
CA ASP A 80 11.73 9.59 4.16
C ASP A 80 11.08 10.97 4.07
N THR A 81 10.38 11.36 5.13
CA THR A 81 9.93 12.72 5.33
C THR A 81 10.84 13.35 6.36
N TYR A 82 11.66 14.31 5.92
CA TYR A 82 12.56 15.07 6.79
C TYR A 82 11.77 15.84 7.86
N TYR A 83 11.41 15.15 8.94
CA TYR A 83 10.93 15.77 10.16
C TYR A 83 12.16 16.00 11.05
N THR A 84 12.84 17.12 10.77
CA THR A 84 13.91 17.72 11.57
C THR A 84 15.20 16.90 11.74
N LYS A 85 16.15 17.08 10.82
CA LYS A 85 17.57 17.29 11.17
C LYS A 85 18.12 18.46 10.36
N SER A 86 18.05 19.64 10.97
CA SER A 86 18.96 20.76 10.73
C SER A 86 20.05 20.71 11.80
#